data_AF-A0A024T910-F1
#
_entry.id   AF-A0A024T910-F1
#
_cell.length_a   1.000
_cell.length_b   1.000
_cell.length_c   1.000
_cell.angle_alpha   90.00
_cell.angle_beta   90.00
_cell.angle_gamma   90.00
#
_symmetry.space_group_name_H-M   'P 1'
#
loop_
_entity.id
_entity.type
_entity.pdbx_description
1 polymer ?
#
loop_
_entity_poly.entity_id
_entity_poly.type
_entity_poly.pdbx_seq_one_letter_code
_entity_poly.pdbx_strand_id
1 'polypeptide(L)'
;MQRALDGHNDLSTRTAIAACKQPDGWSILAAVGNKLKQMDPTFSVKEHAPSLKELVERLPNVEIRDNGVVKGPAVYFARLK
;
A
#
# COMPACT_ATOMS: atom_id res chain seq x y z
N MET A 1 -7.81 -10.74 22.87
CA MET A 1 -6.64 -9.90 22.52
C MET A 1 -6.61 -9.78 20.99
N GLN A 2 -6.30 -8.59 20.45
CA GLN A 2 -6.23 -8.20 19.01
C GLN A 2 -7.56 -8.06 18.25
N ARG A 3 -8.11 -6.84 18.18
CA ARG A 3 -9.11 -6.47 17.14
C ARG A 3 -9.27 -4.98 16.84
N ALA A 4 -8.41 -4.10 17.35
CA ALA A 4 -8.58 -2.63 17.21
C ALA A 4 -7.47 -1.92 16.42
N LEU A 5 -6.33 -2.57 16.13
CA LEU A 5 -5.21 -1.93 15.43
C LEU A 5 -5.32 -2.00 13.91
N ASP A 6 -6.09 -2.96 13.37
CA ASP A 6 -6.19 -3.19 11.93
C ASP A 6 -6.93 -2.07 11.18
N GLY A 7 -7.98 -1.51 11.80
CA GLY A 7 -8.81 -0.46 11.18
C GLY A 7 -8.14 0.90 11.03
N HIS A 8 -7.26 1.29 11.97
CA HIS A 8 -6.46 2.51 11.83
C HIS A 8 -5.51 2.39 10.63
N ASN A 9 -5.01 1.17 10.42
CA ASN A 9 -3.99 0.91 9.44
C ASN A 9 -4.53 0.77 8.01
N ASP A 10 -5.75 0.25 7.85
CA ASP A 10 -6.51 0.31 6.60
C ASP A 10 -6.67 1.75 6.13
N LEU A 11 -7.13 2.64 7.02
CA LEU A 11 -7.37 4.03 6.68
C LEU A 11 -6.10 4.76 6.25
N SER A 12 -5.00 4.58 7.00
CA SER A 12 -3.69 5.18 6.66
C SER A 12 -3.17 4.65 5.33
N THR A 13 -3.34 3.36 5.05
CA THR A 13 -2.90 2.75 3.79
C THR A 13 -3.71 3.25 2.62
N ARG A 14 -5.04 3.31 2.74
CA ARG A 14 -5.93 3.86 1.71
C ARG A 14 -5.64 5.34 1.47
N THR A 15 -5.40 6.12 2.52
CA THR A 15 -5.01 7.53 2.42
C THR A 15 -3.69 7.67 1.67
N ALA A 16 -2.69 6.82 1.95
CA ALA A 16 -1.44 6.81 1.21
C ALA A 16 -1.64 6.45 -0.28
N ILE A 17 -2.45 5.43 -0.58
CA ILE A 17 -2.78 5.04 -1.95
C ILE A 17 -3.46 6.19 -2.70
N ALA A 18 -4.45 6.85 -2.08
CA ALA A 18 -5.13 8.00 -2.66
C ALA A 18 -4.20 9.20 -2.85
N ALA A 19 -3.31 9.47 -1.90
CA ALA A 19 -2.33 10.55 -1.98
C ALA A 19 -1.25 10.31 -3.05
N CYS A 20 -0.87 9.05 -3.29
CA CYS A 20 0.07 8.65 -4.33
C CYS A 20 -0.60 8.32 -5.67
N LYS A 21 -1.90 8.63 -5.83
CA LYS A 21 -2.65 8.39 -7.06
C LYS A 21 -2.07 9.23 -8.20
N GLN A 22 -1.60 8.55 -9.24
CA GLN A 22 -1.12 9.17 -10.46
C GLN A 22 -2.27 9.57 -11.38
N PRO A 23 -2.05 10.44 -12.38
CA PRO A 23 -3.05 10.77 -13.39
C PRO A 23 -3.61 9.56 -14.13
N ASP A 24 -2.87 8.46 -14.23
CA ASP A 24 -3.33 7.18 -14.81
C ASP A 24 -4.33 6.42 -13.90
N GLY A 25 -4.57 6.93 -12.69
CA GLY A 25 -5.44 6.32 -11.69
C GLY A 25 -4.78 5.24 -10.83
N TRP A 26 -3.50 4.94 -11.06
CA TRP A 26 -2.71 3.96 -10.30
C TRP A 26 -1.73 4.64 -9.34
N SER A 27 -1.39 3.97 -8.24
CA SER A 27 -0.45 4.47 -7.24
C SER A 27 0.72 3.51 -7.09
N ILE A 28 1.96 4.02 -7.19
CA ILE A 28 3.16 3.19 -7.02
C ILE A 28 3.25 2.70 -5.57
N LEU A 29 3.31 1.38 -5.35
CA LEU A 29 3.41 0.77 -4.02
C LEU A 29 4.64 1.27 -3.25
N ALA A 30 5.77 1.50 -3.92
CA ALA A 30 6.96 2.09 -3.30
C ALA A 30 6.69 3.52 -2.76
N ALA A 31 5.95 4.35 -3.50
CA ALA A 31 5.57 5.69 -3.06
C ALA A 31 4.56 5.62 -1.91
N VAL A 32 3.58 4.71 -2.00
CA VAL A 32 2.60 4.44 -0.95
C VAL A 32 3.28 4.03 0.35
N GLY A 33 4.24 3.12 0.30
CA GLY A 33 5.00 2.69 1.47
C GLY A 33 5.82 3.81 2.09
N ASN A 34 6.47 4.64 1.25
CA ASN A 34 7.20 5.80 1.72
C ASN A 34 6.26 6.82 2.39
N LYS A 35 5.09 7.07 1.78
CA LYS A 35 4.08 7.98 2.33
C LYS A 35 3.48 7.47 3.64
N LEU A 36 3.17 6.18 3.73
CA LEU A 36 2.73 5.52 4.96
C LEU A 36 3.74 5.73 6.08
N LYS A 37 5.03 5.49 5.82
CA LYS A 37 6.10 5.69 6.80
C LYS A 37 6.30 7.16 7.18
N GLN A 38 5.97 8.10 6.30
CA GLN A 38 5.99 9.53 6.61
C GLN A 38 4.80 9.96 7.48
N MET A 39 3.61 9.41 7.21
CA MET A 39 2.40 9.71 7.98
C MET A 39 2.42 9.02 9.34
N ASP A 40 2.91 7.78 9.36
CA ASP A 40 3.00 6.92 10.52
C ASP A 40 4.39 6.26 10.56
N PRO A 41 5.37 6.89 11.22
CA PRO A 41 6.73 6.35 11.30
C PRO A 41 6.81 5.10 12.19
N THR A 42 5.80 4.87 13.03
CA THR A 42 5.65 3.67 13.84
C THR A 42 5.10 2.49 13.04
N PHE A 43 4.49 2.74 11.88
CA PHE A 43 3.89 1.71 11.07
C PHE A 43 4.94 0.76 10.50
N SER A 44 4.83 -0.50 10.92
CA SER A 44 5.66 -1.59 10.43
C SER A 44 4.82 -2.58 9.64
N VAL A 45 4.94 -2.52 8.31
CA VAL A 45 4.31 -3.49 7.39
C VAL A 45 4.52 -4.93 7.87
N LYS A 46 5.74 -5.27 8.31
CA LYS A 46 6.13 -6.61 8.77
C LYS A 46 5.30 -7.14 9.94
N GLU A 47 4.71 -6.27 10.75
CA GLU A 47 3.85 -6.68 11.87
C GLU A 47 2.45 -7.11 11.41
N HIS A 48 2.05 -6.69 10.21
CA HIS A 48 0.72 -6.94 9.65
C HIS A 48 0.75 -7.91 8.44
N ALA A 49 1.80 -7.83 7.63
CA ALA A 49 1.99 -8.64 6.44
C ALA A 49 3.49 -8.78 6.10
N PRO A 50 3.91 -9.87 5.44
CA PRO A 50 5.31 -10.05 5.04
C PRO A 50 5.77 -9.01 4.01
N SER A 51 4.85 -8.36 3.29
CA SER A 51 5.15 -7.31 2.30
C SER A 51 4.00 -6.32 2.14
N LEU A 52 4.34 -5.08 1.74
CA LEU A 52 3.34 -4.02 1.56
C LEU A 52 2.32 -4.40 0.48
N LYS A 53 2.76 -5.15 -0.54
CA LYS A 53 1.88 -5.72 -1.55
C LYS A 53 0.76 -6.55 -0.91
N GLU A 54 1.10 -7.56 -0.09
CA GLU A 54 0.10 -8.41 0.56
C GLU A 54 -0.79 -7.63 1.53
N LEU A 55 -0.23 -6.66 2.25
CA LEU A 55 -1.03 -5.78 3.11
C LEU A 55 -2.10 -5.04 2.31
N VAL A 56 -1.70 -4.46 1.18
CA VAL A 56 -2.59 -3.70 0.29
C VAL A 56 -3.56 -4.63 -0.45
N GLU A 57 -3.16 -5.87 -0.75
CA GLU A 57 -3.97 -6.90 -1.41
C GLU A 57 -5.11 -7.40 -0.51
N ARG A 58 -4.87 -7.38 0.81
CA ARG A 58 -5.87 -7.71 1.83
C ARG A 58 -6.95 -6.64 2.01
N LEU A 59 -6.71 -5.41 1.53
CA LEU A 59 -7.68 -4.33 1.69
C LEU A 59 -8.88 -4.55 0.76
N PRO A 60 -10.11 -4.48 1.27
CA PRO A 60 -11.29 -4.54 0.42
C PRO A 60 -11.29 -3.32 -0.51
N ASN A 61 -11.56 -3.53 -1.79
CA ASN A 61 -11.57 -2.49 -2.83
C ASN A 61 -10.19 -1.95 -3.22
N VAL A 62 -9.12 -2.74 -3.12
CA VAL A 62 -7.85 -2.43 -3.77
C VAL A 62 -7.55 -3.39 -4.91
N GLU A 63 -7.05 -2.85 -6.00
CA GLU A 63 -6.57 -3.58 -7.16
C GLU A 63 -5.05 -3.41 -7.26
N ILE A 64 -4.31 -4.51 -7.38
CA ILE A 64 -2.85 -4.51 -7.51
C ILE A 64 -2.47 -4.96 -8.91
N ARG A 65 -1.45 -4.31 -9.47
CA ARG A 65 -0.87 -4.63 -10.76
C ARG A 65 0.65 -4.61 -10.65
N ASP A 66 1.33 -5.60 -11.21
CA ASP A 66 2.76 -5.52 -11.44
C ASP A 66 3.07 -4.82 -12.76
N ASN A 67 4.20 -4.12 -12.84
CA ASN A 67 4.62 -3.45 -14.07
C ASN A 67 5.31 -4.39 -15.08
N GLY A 68 5.42 -5.70 -14.79
CA GLY A 68 6.06 -6.69 -15.67
C GLY A 68 7.49 -6.36 -16.13
N VAL A 69 8.23 -5.49 -15.43
CA VAL A 69 9.53 -5.00 -15.90
C VAL A 69 10.56 -6.14 -15.89
N VAL A 70 10.96 -6.59 -17.08
CA VAL A 70 11.98 -7.63 -17.30
C VAL A 70 13.40 -7.16 -16.96
N LYS A 71 13.66 -5.85 -16.96
CA LYS A 71 14.95 -5.25 -16.62
C LYS A 71 14.77 -3.95 -15.84
N GLY A 72 14.77 -4.04 -14.51
CA GLY A 72 14.59 -2.92 -13.58
C GLY A 72 14.05 -3.40 -12.22
N PRO A 73 13.97 -2.54 -11.19
CA PRO A 73 13.32 -2.92 -9.94
C PRO A 73 11.85 -3.22 -10.23
N ALA A 74 11.35 -4.37 -9.75
CA ALA A 74 9.94 -4.72 -9.90
C ALA A 74 9.07 -3.65 -9.23
N VAL A 75 8.37 -2.86 -10.05
CA VAL A 75 7.43 -1.84 -9.57
C VAL A 75 6.04 -2.46 -9.51
N TYR A 76 5.42 -2.35 -8.34
CA TYR A 76 4.02 -2.69 -8.15
C TYR A 76 3.18 -1.43 -8.08
N PHE A 77 1.97 -1.50 -8.58
CA PHE A 77 0.97 -0.45 -8.53
C PHE A 77 -0.25 -0.96 -7.76
N ALA A 78 -0.86 -0.08 -7.00
CA ALA A 78 -2.11 -0.29 -6.30
C ALA A 78 -3.10 0.80 -6.67
N ARG A 79 -4.38 0.47 -6.78
CA ARG A 79 -5.47 1.41 -7.05
C ARG A 79 -6.65 1.09 -6.16
N LEU A 80 -7.27 2.12 -5.60
CA LEU A 80 -8.56 1.98 -4.92
C LEU A 80 -9.69 1.89 -5.97
N LYS A 81 -10.54 0.87 -5.84
CA LYS A 81 -11.80 0.73 -6.58
C LYS A 81 -12.87 1.67 -6.05
#